data_AF-A0A7C7YDN4-F1
#
_entry.id   AF-A0A7C7YDN4-F1
#
_cell.length_a   1.000
_cell.length_b   1.000
_cell.length_c   1.000
_cell.angle_alpha   90.00
_cell.angle_beta   90.00
_cell.angle_gamma   90.00
#
_symmetry.space_group_name_H-M   'P 1'
#
loop_
_entity.id
_entity.type
_entity.pdbx_description
1 polymer ?
#
loop_
_entity_poly.entity_id
_entity_poly.type
_entity_poly.pdbx_seq_one_letter_code
_entity_poly.pdbx_strand_id
1 'polypeptide(L)'
;MKLKNLQSLLFVSILGMISILIPVFILDDLRTYDSPLFPMIRTGIEGISLYSLLFLISSGLIIKSFSDLSSWKIGLASMALFPLAAICEIIYEPTSHNLFPLEFIFYAIYSLPALLGAYLSEFITNKLLK
;
A
#
# COMPACT_ATOMS: atom_id res chain seq x y z
N MET A 1 -16.80 -16.32 5.17
CA MET A 1 -15.71 -16.93 5.95
C MET A 1 -14.72 -15.83 6.31
N LYS A 2 -14.32 -15.69 7.57
CA LYS A 2 -13.31 -14.66 7.94
C LYS A 2 -11.90 -15.16 7.63
N LEU A 3 -11.05 -14.25 7.18
CA LEU A 3 -9.63 -14.51 6.94
C LEU A 3 -8.89 -14.69 8.27
N LYS A 4 -7.87 -15.56 8.29
CA LYS A 4 -6.92 -15.61 9.40
C LYS A 4 -6.08 -14.33 9.41
N ASN A 5 -5.55 -13.94 10.56
CA ASN A 5 -4.75 -12.72 10.70
C ASN A 5 -3.55 -12.68 9.72
N LEU A 6 -2.82 -13.79 9.61
CA LEU A 6 -1.69 -13.88 8.67
C LEU A 6 -2.13 -13.72 7.21
N GLN A 7 -3.23 -14.36 6.82
CA GLN A 7 -3.78 -14.22 5.46
C GLN A 7 -4.22 -12.78 5.19
N SER A 8 -4.82 -12.11 6.19
CA SER A 8 -5.27 -10.73 6.08
C SER A 8 -4.09 -9.78 5.86
N LEU A 9 -2.99 -9.98 6.59
CA LEU A 9 -1.74 -9.22 6.42
C LEU A 9 -1.14 -9.44 5.03
N LEU A 10 -1.04 -10.69 4.57
CA LEU A 10 -0.51 -10.99 3.23
C LEU A 10 -1.37 -10.36 2.13
N PHE A 11 -2.70 -10.53 2.21
CA PHE A 11 -3.58 -10.00 1.19
C PHE A 11 -3.60 -8.48 1.15
N VAL A 12 -3.61 -7.79 2.29
CA VAL A 12 -3.55 -6.32 2.27
C VAL A 12 -2.22 -5.81 1.73
N SER A 13 -1.10 -6.47 2.04
CA SER A 13 0.20 -6.11 1.48
C SER A 13 0.24 -6.25 -0.04
N ILE A 14 -0.31 -7.34 -0.58
CA ILE A 14 -0.41 -7.56 -2.03
C ILE A 14 -1.36 -6.54 -2.67
N LEU A 15 -2.55 -6.33 -2.10
CA LEU A 15 -3.51 -5.36 -2.62
C LEU A 15 -2.99 -3.93 -2.56
N GLY A 16 -2.24 -3.56 -1.53
CA GLY A 16 -1.61 -2.24 -1.42
C GLY A 16 -0.56 -2.02 -2.51
N MET A 17 0.28 -3.02 -2.78
CA MET A 17 1.21 -2.98 -3.92
C MET A 17 0.45 -2.83 -5.25
N ILE A 18 -0.58 -3.66 -5.48
CA ILE A 18 -1.42 -3.58 -6.68
C ILE A 18 -2.07 -2.19 -6.82
N SER A 19 -2.52 -1.59 -5.72
CA SER A 19 -3.15 -0.27 -5.71
C SER A 19 -2.23 0.84 -6.21
N ILE A 20 -0.93 0.71 -5.95
CA ILE A 20 0.08 1.65 -6.46
C ILE A 20 0.47 1.34 -7.91
N LEU A 21 0.56 0.06 -8.27
CA LEU A 21 1.04 -0.35 -9.60
C LEU A 21 -0.02 -0.26 -10.70
N ILE A 22 -1.29 -0.55 -10.42
CA ILE A 22 -2.35 -0.54 -11.46
C ILE A 22 -2.42 0.81 -12.20
N PRO A 23 -2.42 1.98 -11.51
CA PRO A 23 -2.48 3.27 -12.19
C PRO A 23 -1.34 3.52 -13.18
N VAL A 24 -0.17 2.89 -13.00
CA VAL A 24 0.96 2.98 -13.94
C VAL A 24 0.61 2.46 -15.34
N PHE A 25 -0.33 1.52 -15.43
CA PHE A 25 -0.79 0.95 -16.70
C PHE A 25 -2.02 1.65 -17.28
N ILE A 26 -2.63 2.58 -16.53
CA ILE A 26 -3.85 3.29 -16.92
C ILE A 26 -3.53 4.73 -17.33
N LEU A 27 -2.53 5.34 -16.70
CA LEU A 27 -2.13 6.72 -16.93
C LEU A 27 -0.96 6.77 -17.92
N ASP A 28 -1.23 7.29 -19.12
CA ASP A 28 -0.26 7.37 -20.22
C ASP A 28 0.81 8.46 -20.05
N ASP A 29 0.63 9.37 -19.08
CA ASP A 29 1.43 10.57 -18.86
C ASP A 29 2.41 10.49 -17.68
N LEU A 30 2.56 9.29 -17.09
CA LEU A 30 3.51 9.08 -16.00
C LEU A 30 4.94 9.02 -16.52
N ARG A 31 5.83 9.77 -15.86
CA ARG A 31 7.27 9.66 -16.09
C ARG A 31 7.72 8.26 -15.67
N THR A 32 8.38 7.55 -16.57
CA THR A 32 9.05 6.29 -16.25
C THR A 32 10.34 6.60 -15.51
N TYR A 33 10.53 5.98 -14.36
CA TYR A 33 11.73 6.14 -13.56
C TYR A 33 12.60 4.91 -13.65
N ASP A 34 13.90 5.13 -13.83
CA ASP A 34 14.89 4.06 -13.72
C ASP A 34 15.10 3.73 -12.24
N SER A 35 15.08 2.44 -11.91
CA SER A 35 15.56 1.95 -10.63
C SER A 35 16.29 0.61 -10.81
N PRO A 36 17.16 0.21 -9.88
CA PRO A 36 18.05 -0.93 -10.09
C PRO A 36 17.31 -2.27 -10.19
N LEU A 37 16.22 -2.44 -9.44
CA LEU A 37 15.47 -3.70 -9.37
C LEU A 37 13.99 -3.54 -9.73
N PHE A 38 13.33 -2.49 -9.22
CA PHE A 38 11.88 -2.33 -9.32
C PHE A 38 11.41 -0.99 -9.95
N PRO A 39 11.74 -0.71 -11.24
CA PRO A 39 11.37 0.56 -11.91
C PRO A 39 9.88 0.89 -11.83
N MET A 40 9.04 -0.15 -11.90
CA MET A 40 7.58 -0.01 -11.80
C MET A 40 7.11 0.43 -10.42
N ILE A 41 7.75 -0.04 -9.35
CA ILE A 41 7.43 0.38 -7.97
C ILE A 41 7.81 1.84 -7.79
N ARG A 42 9.00 2.23 -8.28
CA ARG A 42 9.45 3.62 -8.24
C ARG A 42 8.51 4.54 -9.02
N THR A 43 8.17 4.15 -10.24
CA THR A 43 7.22 4.88 -11.09
C THR A 43 5.85 5.01 -10.42
N GLY A 44 5.34 3.95 -9.79
CA GLY A 44 4.07 3.99 -9.07
C GLY A 44 4.08 4.89 -7.82
N ILE A 45 5.17 4.88 -7.05
CA ILE A 45 5.31 5.71 -5.84
C ILE A 45 5.50 7.19 -6.19
N GLU A 46 6.39 7.50 -7.13
CA GLU A 46 6.63 8.89 -7.57
C GLU A 46 5.42 9.43 -8.36
N GLY A 47 4.72 8.55 -9.07
CA GLY A 47 3.52 8.83 -9.85
C GLY A 47 2.20 8.59 -9.10
N ILE A 48 2.18 8.68 -7.76
CA ILE A 48 0.95 8.48 -6.99
C ILE A 48 -0.15 9.41 -7.50
N SER A 49 -1.28 8.80 -7.86
CA SER A 49 -2.43 9.48 -8.41
C SER A 49 -3.64 9.33 -7.50
N LEU A 50 -4.73 10.05 -7.81
CA LEU A 50 -6.00 9.87 -7.12
C LEU A 50 -6.51 8.43 -7.23
N TYR A 51 -6.26 7.74 -8.34
CA TYR A 51 -6.61 6.33 -8.50
C TYR A 51 -5.89 5.45 -7.49
N SER A 52 -4.58 5.68 -7.28
CA SER A 52 -3.79 4.97 -6.28
C SER A 52 -4.40 5.10 -4.89
N LEU A 53 -4.79 6.33 -4.52
CA LEU A 53 -5.42 6.61 -3.22
C LEU A 53 -6.79 5.92 -3.06
N LEU A 54 -7.63 5.95 -4.10
CA LEU A 54 -8.93 5.29 -4.11
C LEU A 54 -8.81 3.77 -4.02
N PHE A 55 -7.84 3.18 -4.72
CA PHE A 55 -7.56 1.74 -4.63
C PHE A 55 -7.02 1.35 -3.26
N LEU A 56 -6.14 2.17 -2.65
CA LEU A 56 -5.68 1.94 -1.28
C LEU A 56 -6.84 1.97 -0.28
N ILE A 57 -7.72 2.98 -0.35
CA ILE A 57 -8.95 3.02 0.47
C ILE A 57 -9.77 1.74 0.27
N SER A 58 -9.98 1.34 -0.98
CA SER A 58 -10.73 0.13 -1.32
C SER A 58 -10.07 -1.12 -0.75
N SER A 59 -8.74 -1.23 -0.79
CA SER A 59 -8.00 -2.36 -0.25
C SER A 59 -8.22 -2.52 1.26
N GLY A 60 -8.15 -1.42 2.02
CA GLY A 60 -8.39 -1.43 3.46
C GLY A 60 -9.83 -1.77 3.82
N LEU A 61 -10.78 -1.21 3.07
CA LEU A 61 -12.21 -1.47 3.23
C LEU A 61 -12.52 -2.95 2.98
N ILE A 62 -12.05 -3.50 1.86
CA ILE A 62 -12.27 -4.91 1.50
C ILE A 62 -11.69 -5.82 2.59
N ILE A 63 -10.41 -5.66 2.94
CA ILE A 63 -9.76 -6.57 3.89
C ILE A 63 -10.39 -6.49 5.27
N LYS A 64 -10.73 -5.29 5.75
CA LYS A 64 -11.38 -5.15 7.07
C LYS A 64 -12.78 -5.78 7.09
N SER A 65 -13.51 -5.76 5.97
CA SER A 65 -14.85 -6.38 5.89
C SER A 65 -14.82 -7.91 6.04
N PHE A 66 -13.68 -8.54 5.74
CA PHE A 66 -13.50 -9.99 5.81
C PHE A 66 -12.52 -10.46 6.90
N SER A 67 -12.05 -9.56 7.78
CA SER A 67 -11.06 -9.91 8.80
C SER A 67 -11.35 -9.26 10.16
N ASP A 68 -10.89 -9.92 11.23
CA ASP A 68 -10.89 -9.37 12.59
C ASP A 68 -9.60 -8.60 12.92
N LEU A 69 -8.75 -8.36 11.91
CA LEU A 69 -7.51 -7.64 12.09
C LEU A 69 -7.79 -6.17 12.47
N SER A 70 -6.97 -5.60 13.35
CA SER A 70 -7.12 -4.20 13.74
C SER A 70 -6.85 -3.27 12.56
N SER A 71 -7.66 -2.22 12.42
CA SER A 71 -7.62 -1.30 11.27
C SER A 71 -6.24 -0.67 11.07
N TRP A 72 -5.53 -0.34 12.15
CA TRP A 72 -4.15 0.17 12.08
C TRP A 72 -3.15 -0.83 11.48
N LYS A 73 -3.30 -2.14 11.75
CA LYS A 73 -2.43 -3.17 11.16
C LYS A 73 -2.70 -3.32 9.67
N ILE A 74 -3.96 -3.19 9.24
CA ILE A 74 -4.35 -3.20 7.83
C ILE A 74 -3.70 -2.01 7.11
N GLY A 75 -3.81 -0.80 7.68
CA GLY A 75 -3.15 0.40 7.16
C GLY A 75 -1.65 0.18 6.97
N LEU A 76 -0.91 -0.12 8.04
CA LEU A 76 0.55 -0.31 7.94
C LEU A 76 0.95 -1.44 6.99
N ALA A 77 0.22 -2.56 7.01
CA ALA A 77 0.54 -3.71 6.15
C ALA A 77 0.29 -3.43 4.67
N SER A 78 -0.62 -2.51 4.30
CA SER A 78 -0.85 -2.13 2.90
C SER A 78 0.41 -1.58 2.23
N MET A 79 1.30 -0.93 2.99
CA MET A 79 2.55 -0.37 2.47
C MET A 79 3.78 -1.18 2.85
N ALA A 80 3.65 -2.36 3.47
CA ALA A 80 4.79 -3.12 4.01
C ALA A 80 5.75 -3.65 2.93
N LEU A 81 5.29 -3.87 1.70
CA LEU A 81 6.14 -4.36 0.60
C LEU A 81 7.09 -3.28 0.03
N PHE A 82 6.76 -1.99 0.19
CA PHE A 82 7.58 -0.89 -0.33
C PHE A 82 8.90 -0.68 0.42
N PRO A 83 8.94 -0.60 1.77
CA PRO A 83 10.21 -0.54 2.47
C PRO A 83 11.03 -1.82 2.28
N LEU A 84 10.39 -2.98 2.09
CA LEU A 84 11.10 -4.21 1.73
C LEU A 84 11.76 -4.10 0.36
N ALA A 85 11.04 -3.60 -0.65
CA ALA A 85 11.58 -3.35 -1.98
C ALA A 85 12.74 -2.34 -1.94
N ALA A 86 12.60 -1.25 -1.18
CA ALA A 86 13.66 -0.26 -0.99
C ALA A 86 14.90 -0.86 -0.32
N ILE A 87 14.74 -1.72 0.71
CA ILE A 87 15.87 -2.42 1.33
C ILE A 87 16.58 -3.31 0.31
N CYS A 88 15.84 -4.04 -0.53
CA CYS A 88 16.44 -4.85 -1.60
C CYS A 88 17.24 -3.99 -2.59
N GLU A 89 16.73 -2.83 -2.99
CA GLU A 89 17.45 -1.89 -3.86
C GLU A 89 18.69 -1.30 -3.18
N ILE A 90 18.63 -0.92 -1.90
CA ILE A 90 19.80 -0.45 -1.13
C ILE A 90 20.88 -1.53 -1.03
N ILE A 91 20.50 -2.79 -0.81
CA ILE A 91 21.46 -3.91 -0.74
C ILE A 91 22.14 -4.12 -2.10
N TYR A 92 21.39 -4.00 -3.20
CA TYR A 92 21.91 -4.18 -4.56
C TYR A 92 22.76 -3.00 -5.02
N GLU A 93 22.30 -1.77 -4.78
CA GLU A 93 22.98 -0.53 -5.12
C GLU A 93 22.79 0.50 -3.98
N PRO A 94 23.78 0.67 -3.08
CA PRO A 94 23.63 1.52 -1.89
C PRO A 94 23.36 3.00 -2.15
N THR A 95 23.63 3.49 -3.36
CA THR A 95 23.41 4.88 -3.79
C THR A 95 22.05 5.12 -4.44
N SER A 96 21.19 4.09 -4.51
CA SER A 96 19.88 4.17 -5.16
C SER A 96 18.84 5.00 -4.38
N HIS A 97 18.90 4.97 -3.04
CA HIS A 97 17.94 5.62 -2.15
C HIS A 97 18.58 6.79 -1.38
N ASN A 98 18.74 7.92 -2.07
CA ASN A 98 19.40 9.11 -1.53
C ASN A 98 18.63 9.81 -0.39
N LEU A 99 17.35 9.50 -0.23
CA LEU A 99 16.49 10.07 0.81
C LEU A 99 16.26 9.10 1.98
N PHE A 100 16.91 7.94 2.01
CA PHE A 100 16.84 7.05 3.17
C PHE A 100 17.34 7.79 4.44
N PRO A 101 16.63 7.72 5.59
CA PRO A 101 15.42 6.94 5.87
C PRO A 101 14.08 7.72 5.71
N LEU A 102 14.11 8.97 5.23
CA LEU A 102 12.92 9.82 5.06
C LEU A 102 11.86 9.16 4.16
N GLU A 103 12.26 8.38 3.16
CA GLU A 103 11.36 7.62 2.28
C GLU A 103 10.38 6.72 3.04
N PHE A 104 10.79 6.16 4.17
CA PHE A 104 9.92 5.29 4.97
C PHE A 104 8.80 6.07 5.66
N ILE A 105 9.01 7.37 5.93
CA ILE A 105 7.97 8.25 6.44
C ILE A 105 6.91 8.47 5.35
N PHE A 106 7.31 8.61 4.08
CA PHE A 106 6.35 8.69 2.99
C PHE A 106 5.53 7.40 2.85
N TYR A 107 6.14 6.22 2.97
CA TYR A 107 5.37 4.96 2.99
C TYR A 107 4.39 4.88 4.16
N ALA A 108 4.75 5.39 5.34
CA ALA A 108 3.83 5.50 6.46
C ALA A 108 2.67 6.47 6.16
N ILE A 109 2.93 7.60 5.51
CA ILE A 109 1.88 8.55 5.07
C ILE A 109 0.96 7.88 4.03
N TYR A 110 1.51 7.15 3.07
CA TYR A 110 0.73 6.43 2.05
C TYR A 110 -0.05 5.24 2.62
N SER A 111 0.15 4.86 3.88
CA SER A 111 -0.70 3.89 4.57
C SER A 111 -2.05 4.48 5.01
N LEU A 112 -2.15 5.81 5.12
CA LEU A 112 -3.34 6.51 5.62
C LEU A 112 -4.61 6.27 4.79
N PRO A 113 -4.59 6.23 3.44
CA PRO A 113 -5.78 5.92 2.65
C PRO A 113 -6.32 4.52 2.95
N ALA A 114 -5.46 3.50 3.02
CA ALA A 114 -5.88 2.14 3.39
C ALA A 114 -6.38 2.06 4.84
N LEU A 115 -5.73 2.79 5.76
CA LEU A 115 -6.18 2.93 7.14
C LEU A 115 -7.59 3.53 7.22
N LEU A 116 -7.86 4.59 6.45
CA LEU A 116 -9.16 5.23 6.35
C LEU A 116 -10.23 4.24 5.86
N GLY A 117 -9.92 3.49 4.79
CA GLY A 117 -10.81 2.46 4.27
C GLY A 117 -11.15 1.37 5.29
N ALA A 118 -10.14 0.93 6.06
CA ALA A 118 -10.34 -0.04 7.12
C ALA A 118 -11.24 0.50 8.24
N TYR A 119 -10.98 1.71 8.75
CA TYR A 119 -11.85 2.32 9.76
C TYR A 119 -13.27 2.56 9.26
N LEU A 120 -13.44 2.89 7.99
CA LEU A 120 -14.75 3.04 7.37
C LEU A 120 -15.52 1.71 7.37
N SER A 121 -14.88 0.62 6.96
CA SER A 121 -15.47 -0.74 7.03
C SER A 121 -15.85 -1.13 8.46
N GLU A 122 -14.97 -0.85 9.43
CA GLU A 122 -15.22 -1.12 10.84
C GLU A 122 -16.42 -0.35 11.37
N PHE A 123 -16.53 0.93 11.03
CA PHE A 123 -17.67 1.78 11.38
C PHE A 123 -18.98 1.24 10.81
N ILE A 124 -19.01 0.93 9.50
CA ILE A 124 -20.18 0.37 8.82
C ILE A 124 -20.62 -0.93 9.50
N THR A 125 -19.68 -1.84 9.73
CA THR A 125 -19.99 -3.15 10.30
C THR A 125 -20.48 -3.07 11.75
N ASN A 126 -19.91 -2.18 12.56
CA ASN A 126 -20.26 -2.08 13.97
C ASN A 126 -21.52 -1.24 14.24
N LYS A 127 -21.86 -0.26 13.38
CA LYS A 127 -23.03 0.63 13.61
C LYS A 127 -24.23 0.36 12.71
N LEU A 128 -24.04 -0.21 11.52
CA LEU A 128 -25.12 -0.35 10.53
C LEU A 128 -25.57 -1.81 10.35
N LEU A 129 -24.73 -2.79 10.71
CA LEU A 129 -24.98 -4.21 10.48
C LEU A 129 -25.07 -5.05 11.76
N LYS A 130 -24.87 -4.44 12.93
CA LYS A 130 -25.11 -5.01 14.26
C LYS A 130 -26.21 -4.21 14.95
#